data_AF-A0A2D6HE25-F1
#
_entry.id   AF-A0A2D6HE25-F1
#
_cell.length_a   1.000
_cell.length_b   1.000
_cell.length_c   1.000
_cell.angle_alpha   90.00
_cell.angle_beta   90.00
_cell.angle_gamma   90.00
#
_symmetry.space_group_name_H-M   'P 1'
#
loop_
_entity.id
_entity.type
_entity.pdbx_description
1 polymer ?
#
loop_
_entity_poly.entity_id
_entity_poly.type
_entity_poly.pdbx_seq_one_letter_code
_entity_poly.pdbx_strand_id
1 'polypeptide(L)' 'MLHTAIIGWQELWPIALVLVFLFGASKLPALARAAGSSVNEFKKGLGGGEQGELPEDSDSSPDAKKSEGE' A
#
# COMPACT_ATOMS: atom_id res chain seq x y z
N MET A 1 -1.96 32.38 3.89
CA MET A 1 -2.15 31.93 2.50
C MET A 1 -0.95 31.09 2.02
N LEU A 2 -0.39 30.23 2.89
CA LEU A 2 0.78 29.38 2.61
C LEU A 2 0.66 27.99 3.28
N HIS A 3 -0.56 27.56 3.66
CA HIS A 3 -0.78 26.23 4.27
C HIS A 3 -0.67 25.08 3.24
N THR A 4 -0.71 25.39 1.94
CA THR A 4 -0.66 24.40 0.86
C THR A 4 0.74 24.13 0.32
N ALA A 5 1.75 24.90 0.73
CA ALA A 5 3.10 24.80 0.15
C ALA A 5 3.88 23.58 0.67
N ILE A 6 3.39 22.94 1.73
CA ILE A 6 3.97 21.73 2.30
C ILE A 6 2.80 20.79 2.55
N ILE A 7 2.54 19.88 1.61
CA ILE A 7 1.61 18.77 1.82
C ILE A 7 2.21 17.93 2.94
N GLY A 8 1.83 18.28 4.17
CA GLY A 8 2.28 17.62 5.38
C GLY A 8 1.44 16.39 5.68
N TRP A 9 1.86 15.64 6.69
CA TRP A 9 1.12 14.48 7.20
C TRP A 9 -0.34 14.81 7.58
N GLN A 10 -0.58 16.07 7.98
CA GLN A 10 -1.90 16.61 8.33
C GLN A 10 -2.90 16.62 7.16
N GLU A 11 -2.46 16.83 5.92
CA GLU A 11 -3.34 16.79 4.74
C GLU A 11 -3.43 15.38 4.13
N LEU A 12 -2.37 14.59 4.26
CA LEU A 12 -2.34 13.21 3.74
C LEU A 12 -3.33 12.30 4.47
N TRP A 13 -3.48 12.46 5.79
CA TRP A 13 -4.35 11.63 6.62
C TRP A 13 -5.82 11.62 6.19
N PRO A 14 -6.51 12.77 6.02
CA PRO A 14 -7.90 12.77 5.56
C PRO A 14 -8.06 12.22 4.14
N ILE A 15 -7.09 12.45 3.24
CA ILE A 15 -7.13 11.91 1.88
C ILE A 15 -7.01 10.38 1.89
N ALA A 16 -6.05 9.86 2.66
CA ALA A 16 -5.87 8.43 2.84
C ALA A 16 -7.13 7.78 3.45
N LEU A 17 -7.77 8.44 4.42
CA LEU A 17 -9.02 7.96 5.02
C LEU A 17 -10.15 7.86 4.00
N VAL A 18 -10.30 8.86 3.12
CA VAL A 18 -11.29 8.83 2.03
C VAL A 18 -10.99 7.71 1.04
N LEU A 19 -9.72 7.51 0.66
CA LEU A 19 -9.32 6.41 -0.22
C LEU A 19 -9.62 5.05 0.41
N VAL A 20 -9.33 4.86 1.69
CA VAL A 20 -9.66 3.63 2.42
C VAL A 20 -11.18 3.44 2.49
N PHE A 21 -11.98 4.50 2.64
CA PHE A 21 -13.43 4.40 2.66
C PHE A 21 -14.02 4.00 1.29
N LEU A 22 -13.47 4.53 0.20
CA LEU A 22 -13.95 4.24 -1.17
C LEU A 22 -13.50 2.86 -1.66
N PHE A 23 -12.24 2.49 -1.42
CA PHE A 23 -11.64 1.27 -1.96
C PHE A 23 -11.61 0.12 -0.94
N GLY A 24 -11.62 0.42 0.36
CA GLY A 24 -11.47 -0.56 1.43
C GLY A 24 -10.01 -0.81 1.83
N ALA A 25 -9.80 -1.15 3.11
CA ALA A 25 -8.47 -1.42 3.68
C ALA A 25 -7.74 -2.60 3.01
N SER A 26 -8.48 -3.55 2.41
CA SER A 26 -7.88 -4.70 1.73
C SER A 26 -7.50 -4.44 0.26
N LYS A 27 -8.11 -3.44 -0.40
CA LYS A 27 -7.87 -3.19 -1.84
C LYS A 27 -6.68 -2.28 -2.09
N LEU A 28 -6.45 -1.29 -1.24
CA LEU A 28 -5.26 -0.44 -1.33
C LEU A 28 -3.92 -1.22 -1.30
N PRO A 29 -3.67 -2.13 -0.33
CA PRO A 29 -2.44 -2.92 -0.32
C PRO A 29 -2.35 -3.90 -1.49
N ALA A 30 -3.48 -4.49 -1.91
CA ALA A 30 -3.49 -5.36 -3.08
C ALA A 30 -3.12 -4.61 -4.38
N LEU A 31 -3.66 -3.40 -4.57
CA LEU A 31 -3.32 -2.53 -5.70
C LEU A 31 -1.86 -2.08 -5.65
N ALA A 32 -1.36 -1.71 -4.47
CA ALA A 32 0.04 -1.32 -4.29
C ALA A 32 1.00 -2.48 -4.60
N ARG A 33 0.69 -3.71 -4.14
CA ARG A 33 1.47 -4.92 -4.46
C ARG A 33 1.48 -5.23 -5.95
N ALA A 34 0.31 -5.20 -6.60
CA ALA A 34 0.21 -5.42 -8.03
C ALA A 34 1.01 -4.37 -8.83
N ALA A 35 0.82 -3.08 -8.54
CA ALA A 35 1.58 -2.01 -9.19
C ALA A 35 3.08 -2.08 -8.90
N GLY A 36 3.47 -2.37 -7.64
CA GLY A 36 4.86 -2.53 -7.22
C GLY A 36 5.56 -3.68 -7.93
N SER A 37 4.88 -4.82 -8.11
CA SER A 37 5.40 -5.96 -8.86
C SER A 37 5.69 -5.60 -10.32
N SER A 38 4.79 -4.87 -11.00
CA SER A 38 4.98 -4.42 -12.38
C SER A 38 6.14 -3.42 -12.51
N VAL A 39 6.27 -2.48 -11.57
CA VAL A 39 7.40 -1.53 -11.55
C VAL A 39 8.71 -2.26 -11.28
N ASN A 40 8.69 -3.26 -10.40
CA ASN A 40 9.87 -4.06 -10.09
C ASN A 40 10.36 -4.84 -11.32
N GLU A 41 9.46 -5.52 -12.03
CA GLU A 41 9.79 -6.23 -13.28
C GLU A 41 10.25 -5.28 -14.38
N PHE A 42 9.61 -4.11 -14.51
CA PHE A 42 10.03 -3.07 -15.44
C PHE A 42 11.46 -2.60 -15.15
N LYS A 43 11.82 -2.35 -13.89
CA LYS A 43 13.19 -1.99 -13.48
C LYS A 43 14.20 -3.10 -13.73
N LYS A 44 13.82 -4.37 -13.51
CA LYS A 44 14.67 -5.54 -13.81
C LYS A 44 14.95 -5.64 -15.31
N GLY A 45 13.94 -5.44 -16.16
CA GLY A 45 14.09 -5.46 -17.62
C GLY A 45 14.94 -4.33 -18.19
N LEU A 46 15.02 -3.19 -17.52
CA LEU A 46 15.84 -2.04 -17.92
C LEU A 46 17.34 -2.16 -17.53
N GLY A 47 17.76 -3.27 -16.92
CA GLY A 47 19.16 -3.51 -16.57
C GLY A 47 19.56 -3.15 -15.12
N GLY A 48 18.59 -2.86 -14.24
CA GLY A 48 18.83 -2.61 -12.81
C GLY A 48 18.84 -3.88 -11.93
N GLY A 49 19.12 -5.05 -12.51
CA GLY A 49 18.73 -6.36 -11.98
C GLY A 49 19.65 -7.05 -10.96
N GLU A 50 20.48 -6.35 -10.20
CA GLU A 50 21.48 -7.01 -9.33
C GLU A 50 21.43 -6.65 -7.83
N GLN A 51 20.40 -5.96 -7.32
CA GLN A 51 20.34 -5.65 -5.87
C GLN A 51 19.08 -6.20 -5.20
N GLY A 52 19.24 -7.39 -4.61
CA GLY A 52 18.65 -7.75 -3.33
C GLY A 52 17.21 -8.24 -3.36
N GLU A 53 17.03 -9.55 -3.59
CA GLU A 53 15.85 -10.28 -3.15
C GLU A 53 15.75 -10.21 -1.62
N LEU A 54 14.72 -9.53 -1.12
CA LEU A 54 14.17 -9.79 0.21
C LEU A 54 12.90 -10.61 0.02
N PRO A 55 12.72 -11.72 0.77
CA PRO A 55 11.50 -12.50 0.69
C PRO A 55 10.38 -11.69 1.30
N GLU A 56 9.48 -11.15 0.47
CA GLU A 56 8.30 -10.44 0.92
C GLU A 56 7.20 -11.46 1.23
N ASP A 57 7.43 -12.26 2.28
CA ASP A 57 6.38 -12.99 2.96
C ASP A 57 5.57 -11.96 3.76
N SER A 58 4.47 -11.52 3.17
CA SER A 58 3.43 -10.79 3.88
C SER A 58 2.09 -11.29 3.38
N ASP A 59 1.88 -12.57 3.69
CA ASP A 59 0.57 -13.13 3.98
C ASP A 59 -0.18 -12.16 4.90
N SER A 60 -1.03 -11.34 4.28
CA SER A 60 -1.98 -10.50 4.99
C SER A 60 -3.35 -11.02 4.62
N SER A 61 -3.65 -12.19 5.18
CA SER A 61 -5.01 -12.62 5.44
C SER A 61 -5.43 -12.04 6.80
N PRO A 62 -6.30 -11.02 6.87
CA PRO A 62 -7.05 -10.79 8.08
C PRO A 62 -8.16 -11.84 8.08
N ASP A 63 -7.85 -13.00 8.66
CA ASP A 63 -8.85 -14.00 8.99
C ASP A 63 -9.89 -13.35 9.90
N ALA A 64 -11.12 -13.38 9.40
CA ALA A 64 -12.29 -12.88 10.06
C ALA A 64 -12.59 -13.71 11.30
N LYS A 65 -12.10 -13.31 12.49
CA LYS A 65 -12.63 -13.86 13.75
C LYS A 65 -13.82 -13.03 14.24
N LYS A 66 -14.95 -13.40 13.63
CA LYS A 66 -16.33 -13.39 14.13
C LYS A 66 -16.44 -13.38 15.67
N SER A 67 -17.38 -12.57 16.15
CA SER A 67 -18.21 -12.71 17.35
C SER A 67 -18.33 -14.15 17.89
N GLU A 68 -18.27 -14.33 19.22
CA GLU A 68 -19.10 -15.24 20.07
C GLU A 68 -18.40 -15.62 21.40
N GLY A 69 -19.06 -15.37 22.55
CA GLY A 69 -18.79 -15.89 23.92
C GLY A 69 -17.60 -15.26 24.65
N GLU A 70 -17.68 -14.75 25.88
CA GLU A 70 -18.48 -15.11 27.07
C GLU A 70 -18.96 -13.88 27.85
#